data_AF-A0A1S3HR28-F1
#
_entry.id   AF-A0A1S3HR28-F1
#
_cell.length_a   1.000
_cell.length_b   1.000
_cell.length_c   1.000
_cell.angle_alpha   90.00
_cell.angle_beta   90.00
_cell.angle_gamma   90.00
#
_symmetry.space_group_name_H-M   'P 1'
#
loop_
_entity.id
_entity.type
_entity.pdbx_description
1 polymer ?
#
loop_
_entity_poly.entity_id
_entity_poly.type
_entity_poly.pdbx_seq_one_letter_code
_entity_poly.pdbx_strand_id
1 'polypeptide(L)'
;MAARVTLILLTVTYFLIFIGSACVSISGTIQIIWNGRCILFASGEWTGPLFIFTSETYAHTPCNFVSIACALISFHALIMFIYCMYTLRAKSRQGKDITNLAPTVFSTSSTTLMLACAIVISAGLAVFCEDITSKGNVYPTCRDAQTHIKWIGRDGSNFYDITNFAQCASWALFVCSLTLSGVLFFRLHQEHNSRRSSYIIQRPAKDREWYKPQAS
;
A
#
# COMPACT_ATOMS: atom_id res chain seq x y z
N MET A 1 14.56 -2.45 26.77
CA MET A 1 13.43 -1.51 26.54
C MET A 1 13.24 -1.18 25.06
N ALA A 2 14.28 -0.84 24.30
CA ALA A 2 14.19 -0.49 22.87
C ALA A 2 13.50 -1.54 21.97
N ALA A 3 13.71 -2.84 22.21
CA ALA A 3 13.06 -3.90 21.44
C ALA A 3 11.52 -3.94 21.64
N ARG A 4 11.04 -3.72 22.86
CA ARG A 4 9.59 -3.70 23.16
C ARG A 4 8.89 -2.49 22.54
N VAL A 5 9.54 -1.33 22.60
CA VAL A 5 9.02 -0.10 21.95
C VAL A 5 8.92 -0.30 20.44
N THR A 6 9.96 -0.88 19.82
CA THR A 6 9.93 -1.20 18.38
C THR A 6 8.76 -2.14 18.06
N LEU A 7 8.58 -3.20 18.87
CA LEU A 7 7.53 -4.18 18.62
C LEU A 7 6.12 -3.59 18.78
N ILE A 8 5.91 -2.67 19.73
CA ILE A 8 4.65 -1.92 19.87
C ILE A 8 4.41 -1.03 18.63
N LEU A 9 5.44 -0.32 18.16
CA LEU A 9 5.33 0.50 16.94
C LEU A 9 4.98 -0.34 15.71
N LEU A 10 5.60 -1.53 15.56
CA LEU A 10 5.27 -2.48 14.50
C LEU A 10 3.80 -2.91 14.60
N THR A 11 3.34 -3.31 15.79
CA THR A 11 1.95 -3.73 16.03
C THR A 11 0.95 -2.65 15.64
N VAL A 12 1.15 -1.41 16.10
CA VAL A 12 0.25 -0.28 15.78
C VAL A 12 0.26 0.00 14.28
N THR A 13 1.44 -0.01 13.65
CA THR A 13 1.57 0.26 12.21
C THR A 13 0.87 -0.82 11.38
N TYR A 14 1.03 -2.11 11.72
CA TYR A 14 0.32 -3.20 11.06
C TYR A 14 -1.21 -3.08 11.22
N PHE A 15 -1.68 -2.67 12.39
CA PHE A 15 -3.11 -2.45 12.62
C PHE A 15 -3.68 -1.30 11.77
N LEU A 16 -2.95 -0.20 11.66
CA LEU A 16 -3.33 0.93 10.79
C LEU A 16 -3.35 0.52 9.31
N ILE A 17 -2.33 -0.24 8.88
CA ILE A 17 -2.27 -0.77 7.50
C ILE A 17 -3.45 -1.70 7.24
N PHE A 18 -3.80 -2.57 8.19
CA PHE A 18 -4.95 -3.47 8.10
C PHE A 18 -6.27 -2.70 7.90
N ILE A 19 -6.57 -1.74 8.79
CA ILE A 19 -7.81 -0.98 8.71
C ILE A 19 -7.87 -0.18 7.41
N GLY A 20 -6.83 0.59 7.11
CA GLY A 20 -6.84 1.45 5.93
C GLY A 20 -6.90 0.65 4.63
N SER A 21 -6.17 -0.46 4.53
CA SER A 21 -6.19 -1.32 3.34
C SER A 21 -7.54 -2.02 3.18
N ALA A 22 -8.20 -2.41 4.29
CA ALA A 22 -9.54 -2.98 4.25
C ALA A 22 -10.56 -1.93 3.79
N CYS A 23 -10.47 -0.70 4.29
CA CYS A 23 -11.31 0.42 3.83
C CYS A 23 -11.13 0.67 2.33
N VAL A 24 -9.89 0.77 1.83
CA VAL A 24 -9.63 1.00 0.40
C VAL A 24 -10.12 -0.18 -0.44
N SER A 25 -9.96 -1.42 0.03
CA SER A 25 -10.50 -2.61 -0.64
C SER A 25 -12.02 -2.57 -0.76
N ILE A 26 -12.72 -2.15 0.31
CA ILE A 26 -14.18 -2.04 0.36
C ILE A 26 -14.66 -0.86 -0.51
N SER A 27 -13.99 0.28 -0.47
CA SER A 27 -14.26 1.38 -1.40
C SER A 27 -14.05 0.94 -2.85
N GLY A 28 -13.02 0.13 -3.10
CA GLY A 28 -12.76 -0.59 -4.36
C GLY A 28 -13.95 -1.41 -4.85
N THR A 29 -14.58 -2.19 -3.96
CA THR A 29 -15.66 -3.12 -4.32
C THR A 29 -17.06 -2.51 -4.31
N ILE A 30 -17.32 -1.50 -3.48
CA ILE A 30 -18.67 -0.96 -3.25
C ILE A 30 -18.88 0.38 -3.96
N GLN A 31 -17.85 1.23 -4.01
CA GLN A 31 -18.00 2.63 -4.46
C GLN A 31 -17.25 2.92 -5.77
N ILE A 32 -16.14 2.22 -6.02
CA ILE A 32 -15.33 2.31 -7.24
C ILE A 32 -15.88 1.35 -8.32
N ILE A 33 -16.57 0.27 -7.91
CA ILE A 33 -17.43 -0.56 -8.77
C ILE A 33 -18.84 0.04 -8.74
N TRP A 34 -19.06 0.99 -9.64
CA TRP A 34 -20.33 1.65 -9.81
C TRP A 34 -21.28 0.72 -10.59
N ASN A 35 -22.12 0.00 -9.85
CA ASN A 35 -23.08 -0.98 -10.38
C ASN A 35 -22.43 -2.00 -11.34
N GLY A 36 -21.29 -2.56 -10.94
CA GLY A 36 -20.52 -3.55 -11.71
C GLY A 36 -19.43 -2.98 -12.63
N ARG A 37 -19.26 -1.65 -12.75
CA ARG A 37 -18.23 -1.04 -13.63
C ARG A 37 -17.23 -0.17 -12.88
N CYS A 38 -15.98 -0.23 -13.30
CA CYS A 38 -14.85 0.50 -12.72
C CYS A 38 -14.86 1.97 -13.14
N ILE A 39 -14.81 2.92 -12.18
CA ILE A 39 -14.72 4.37 -12.49
C ILE A 39 -13.30 4.82 -12.87
N LEU A 40 -12.27 4.10 -12.41
CA LEU A 40 -10.88 4.41 -12.78
C LEU A 40 -10.71 4.25 -14.29
N PHE A 41 -10.20 5.29 -14.94
CA PHE A 41 -10.06 5.34 -16.41
C PHE A 41 -11.38 5.22 -17.17
N ALA A 42 -12.50 5.54 -16.53
CA ALA A 42 -13.75 5.71 -17.26
C ALA A 42 -13.63 6.92 -18.21
N SER A 43 -14.40 6.87 -19.29
CA SER A 43 -14.60 7.97 -20.21
C SER A 43 -16.10 8.19 -20.43
N GLY A 44 -16.46 9.39 -20.86
CA GLY A 44 -17.83 9.74 -21.18
C GLY A 44 -17.95 10.76 -22.30
N GLU A 45 -19.19 10.92 -22.76
CA GLU A 45 -19.56 11.92 -23.76
C GLU A 45 -20.61 12.88 -23.18
N TRP A 46 -20.49 14.15 -23.56
CA TRP A 46 -21.43 15.20 -23.18
C TRP A 46 -22.56 15.26 -24.21
N THR A 47 -23.80 15.15 -23.74
CA THR A 47 -25.01 15.42 -24.53
C THR A 47 -25.76 16.59 -23.88
N GLY A 48 -25.34 17.82 -24.20
CA GLY A 48 -25.85 19.03 -23.56
C GLY A 48 -25.43 19.11 -22.09
N PRO A 49 -26.34 19.34 -21.12
CA PRO A 49 -26.00 19.35 -19.68
C PRO A 49 -25.84 17.94 -19.09
N LEU A 50 -26.04 16.89 -19.89
CA LEU A 50 -26.03 15.51 -19.42
C LEU A 50 -24.70 14.83 -19.80
N PHE A 51 -24.11 14.14 -18.83
CA PHE A 51 -22.91 13.35 -19.03
C PHE A 51 -23.31 11.88 -19.15
N ILE A 52 -22.98 11.27 -20.28
CA ILE A 52 -23.24 9.85 -20.56
C ILE A 52 -21.93 9.10 -20.38
N PHE A 53 -21.90 8.15 -19.46
CA PHE A 53 -20.79 7.21 -19.36
C PHE A 53 -20.76 6.33 -20.61
N THR A 54 -19.76 6.53 -21.44
CA THR A 54 -19.48 5.69 -22.62
C THR A 54 -18.45 4.62 -22.32
N SER A 55 -18.14 4.37 -21.03
CA SER A 55 -17.13 3.38 -20.66
C SER A 55 -17.55 1.96 -21.04
N GLU A 56 -17.22 1.61 -22.28
CA GLU A 56 -17.12 0.27 -22.86
C GLU A 56 -15.84 -0.43 -22.41
N THR A 57 -15.14 0.09 -21.38
CA THR A 57 -13.98 -0.59 -20.83
C THR A 57 -14.46 -1.76 -19.96
N TYR A 58 -14.71 -2.89 -20.61
CA TYR A 58 -14.84 -4.23 -20.03
C TYR A 58 -13.62 -4.66 -19.21
N ALA A 59 -12.59 -3.83 -19.07
CA ALA A 59 -11.47 -4.08 -18.19
C ALA A 59 -11.85 -3.74 -16.75
N HIS A 60 -12.43 -4.71 -16.03
CA HIS A 60 -12.45 -4.69 -14.56
C HIS A 60 -11.04 -4.65 -13.94
N THR A 61 -10.00 -4.75 -14.76
CA THR A 61 -8.60 -4.96 -14.40
C THR A 61 -8.03 -3.92 -13.41
N PRO A 62 -8.16 -2.59 -13.58
CA PRO A 62 -7.54 -1.65 -12.64
C PRO A 62 -8.26 -1.61 -11.28
N CYS A 63 -9.60 -1.63 -11.26
CA CYS A 63 -10.35 -1.66 -10.01
C CYS A 63 -10.20 -3.00 -9.27
N ASN A 64 -10.25 -4.12 -9.99
CA ASN A 64 -10.00 -5.44 -9.40
C ASN A 64 -8.56 -5.55 -8.91
N PHE A 65 -7.58 -5.00 -9.64
CA PHE A 65 -6.20 -4.95 -9.19
C PHE A 65 -6.08 -4.23 -7.85
N VAL A 66 -6.61 -3.00 -7.74
CA VAL A 66 -6.56 -2.22 -6.50
C VAL A 66 -7.28 -2.97 -5.36
N SER A 67 -8.48 -3.51 -5.63
CA SER A 67 -9.27 -4.23 -4.63
C SER A 67 -8.55 -5.49 -4.12
N ILE A 68 -8.10 -6.36 -5.04
CA ILE A 68 -7.41 -7.61 -4.69
C ILE A 68 -6.08 -7.30 -3.98
N ALA A 69 -5.30 -6.34 -4.48
CA ALA A 69 -4.02 -5.96 -3.86
C ALA A 69 -4.23 -5.44 -2.43
N CYS A 70 -5.19 -4.53 -2.21
CA CYS A 70 -5.50 -4.01 -0.88
C CYS A 70 -6.06 -5.11 0.05
N ALA A 71 -6.85 -6.06 -0.46
CA ALA A 71 -7.30 -7.22 0.31
C ALA A 71 -6.14 -8.11 0.77
N LEU A 72 -5.21 -8.43 -0.14
CA LEU A 72 -4.00 -9.21 0.17
C LEU A 72 -3.11 -8.51 1.20
N ILE A 73 -2.92 -7.19 1.06
CA ILE A 73 -2.15 -6.39 2.02
C ILE A 73 -2.85 -6.38 3.38
N SER A 74 -4.18 -6.26 3.42
CA SER A 74 -4.96 -6.31 4.66
C SER A 74 -4.79 -7.65 5.36
N PHE A 75 -4.86 -8.76 4.62
CA PHE A 75 -4.68 -10.09 5.17
C PHE A 75 -3.27 -10.30 5.72
N HIS A 76 -2.25 -9.89 4.97
CA HIS A 76 -0.86 -9.92 5.44
C HIS A 76 -0.66 -9.08 6.71
N ALA A 77 -1.21 -7.87 6.74
CA ALA A 77 -1.13 -6.97 7.90
C ALA A 77 -1.86 -7.55 9.13
N LEU A 78 -3.00 -8.21 8.95
CA LEU A 78 -3.73 -8.89 10.02
C LEU A 78 -2.92 -10.05 10.62
N ILE A 79 -2.33 -10.90 9.78
CA ILE A 79 -1.47 -12.01 10.24
C ILE A 79 -0.30 -11.45 11.06
N MET A 80 0.38 -10.44 10.53
CA MET A 80 1.52 -9.83 11.21
C MET A 80 1.12 -9.11 12.50
N PHE A 81 -0.04 -8.46 12.54
CA PHE A 81 -0.60 -7.88 13.75
C PHE A 81 -0.82 -8.93 14.84
N ILE A 82 -1.47 -10.05 14.51
CA ILE A 82 -1.70 -11.16 15.45
C ILE A 82 -0.37 -11.73 15.92
N TYR A 83 0.59 -11.92 15.01
CA TYR A 83 1.92 -12.42 15.33
C TYR A 83 2.71 -11.49 16.27
N CYS A 84 2.67 -10.17 16.03
CA CYS A 84 3.30 -9.19 16.90
C CYS A 84 2.63 -9.16 18.27
N MET A 85 1.29 -9.21 18.33
CA MET A 85 0.52 -9.28 19.58
C MET A 85 0.85 -10.54 20.39
N TYR A 86 0.93 -11.70 19.74
CA TYR A 86 1.35 -12.93 20.38
C TYR A 86 2.76 -12.82 20.96
N THR A 87 3.69 -12.24 20.20
CA THR A 87 5.08 -12.04 20.61
C THR A 87 5.21 -11.04 21.77
N LEU A 88 4.39 -9.99 21.82
CA LEU A 88 4.34 -9.07 22.96
C LEU A 88 3.95 -9.79 24.26
N ARG A 89 3.02 -10.75 24.18
CA ARG A 89 2.55 -11.52 25.34
C ARG A 89 3.52 -12.64 25.73
N ALA A 90 4.14 -13.30 24.76
CA ALA A 90 5.13 -14.35 24.98
C ALA A 90 6.46 -13.74 25.45
N LYS A 91 6.58 -13.49 26.77
CA LYS A 91 7.73 -12.88 27.45
C LYS A 91 9.11 -13.48 27.08
N SER A 92 9.15 -14.70 26.54
CA SER A 92 10.38 -15.44 26.17
C SER A 92 10.90 -15.17 24.75
N ARG A 93 10.07 -14.70 23.81
CA ARG A 93 10.49 -14.54 22.40
C ARG A 93 10.76 -13.06 22.14
N GLN A 94 12.04 -12.65 22.13
CA GLN A 94 12.47 -11.25 21.96
C GLN A 94 12.15 -10.63 20.58
N GLY A 95 11.20 -11.17 19.80
CA GLY A 95 10.82 -10.64 18.50
C GLY A 95 11.87 -10.82 17.40
N LYS A 96 12.92 -11.60 17.65
CA LYS A 96 14.00 -11.87 16.71
C LYS A 96 13.51 -12.53 15.40
N ASP A 97 12.42 -13.28 15.49
CA ASP A 97 11.80 -13.94 14.33
C ASP A 97 10.99 -12.98 13.44
N ILE A 98 10.53 -11.84 13.97
CA ILE A 98 9.82 -10.81 13.19
C ILE A 98 10.77 -10.14 12.19
N THR A 99 12.07 -10.10 12.50
CA THR A 99 13.10 -9.47 11.67
C THR A 99 13.79 -10.46 10.74
N ASN A 100 13.20 -11.64 10.52
CA ASN A 100 13.70 -12.60 9.55
C ASN A 100 13.50 -12.13 8.10
N LEU A 101 14.21 -12.77 7.18
CA LEU A 101 14.18 -12.44 5.75
C LEU A 101 12.74 -12.48 5.18
N ALA A 102 11.97 -13.51 5.52
CA ALA A 102 10.62 -13.69 4.97
C ALA A 102 9.66 -12.53 5.31
N PRO A 103 9.41 -12.16 6.58
CA PRO A 103 8.59 -10.98 6.91
C PRO A 103 9.07 -9.67 6.27
N THR A 104 10.40 -9.50 6.15
CA THR A 104 11.00 -8.31 5.52
C THR A 104 10.70 -8.25 4.03
N VAL A 105 10.80 -9.39 3.33
CA VAL A 105 10.46 -9.50 1.90
C VAL A 105 8.98 -9.25 1.67
N PHE A 106 8.09 -9.87 2.47
CA PHE A 106 6.64 -9.67 2.35
C PHE A 106 6.22 -8.23 2.66
N SER A 107 6.85 -7.57 3.64
CA SER A 107 6.61 -6.15 3.93
C SER A 107 7.06 -5.27 2.76
N THR A 108 8.25 -5.53 2.20
CA THR A 108 8.77 -4.76 1.06
C THR A 108 7.89 -4.94 -0.18
N SER A 109 7.47 -6.18 -0.47
CA SER A 109 6.55 -6.44 -1.60
C SER A 109 5.19 -5.77 -1.39
N SER A 110 4.66 -5.78 -0.16
CA SER A 110 3.42 -5.07 0.18
C SER A 110 3.53 -3.56 -0.05
N THR A 111 4.68 -2.97 0.28
CA THR A 111 4.96 -1.55 0.04
C THR A 111 4.97 -1.21 -1.46
N THR A 112 5.60 -2.04 -2.29
CA THR A 112 5.60 -1.86 -3.75
C THR A 112 4.18 -1.99 -4.33
N LEU A 113 3.39 -2.95 -3.86
CA LEU A 113 2.00 -3.10 -4.27
C LEU A 113 1.15 -1.90 -3.84
N MET A 114 1.36 -1.37 -2.63
CA MET A 114 0.65 -0.18 -2.16
C MET A 114 0.96 1.06 -3.01
N LEU A 115 2.23 1.22 -3.42
CA LEU A 115 2.63 2.28 -4.34
C LEU A 115 1.92 2.14 -5.69
N ALA A 116 1.88 0.93 -6.24
CA ALA A 116 1.17 0.67 -7.50
C ALA A 116 -0.32 1.02 -7.37
N CYS A 117 -0.98 0.64 -6.28
CA CYS A 117 -2.37 1.02 -6.02
C CYS A 117 -2.55 2.55 -5.95
N ALA A 118 -1.69 3.25 -5.23
CA ALA A 118 -1.76 4.70 -5.10
C ALA A 118 -1.59 5.41 -6.46
N ILE A 119 -0.67 4.92 -7.31
CA ILE A 119 -0.46 5.42 -8.67
C ILE A 119 -1.69 5.14 -9.55
N VAL A 120 -2.21 3.91 -9.55
CA VAL A 120 -3.37 3.52 -10.36
C VAL A 120 -4.60 4.35 -10.01
N ILE A 121 -4.89 4.57 -8.72
CA ILE A 121 -6.00 5.43 -8.28
C ILE A 121 -5.76 6.88 -8.71
N SER A 122 -4.55 7.41 -8.48
CA SER A 122 -4.22 8.81 -8.83
C SER A 122 -4.33 9.06 -10.33
N ALA A 123 -3.77 8.18 -11.16
CA ALA A 123 -3.81 8.29 -12.61
C ALA A 123 -5.22 8.08 -13.16
N GLY A 124 -5.96 7.11 -12.63
CA GLY A 124 -7.33 6.83 -13.03
C GLY A 124 -8.27 8.00 -12.73
N LEU A 125 -8.11 8.66 -11.57
CA LEU A 125 -8.87 9.85 -11.21
C LEU A 125 -8.48 11.06 -12.08
N ALA A 126 -7.18 11.26 -12.34
CA ALA A 126 -6.70 12.37 -13.16
C ALA A 126 -7.26 12.31 -14.59
N VAL A 127 -7.17 11.14 -15.24
CA VAL A 127 -7.70 10.94 -16.61
C VAL A 127 -9.21 11.18 -16.65
N PHE A 128 -9.94 10.66 -15.66
CA PHE A 128 -11.39 10.85 -15.60
C PHE A 128 -11.78 12.32 -15.40
N CYS A 129 -11.09 13.02 -14.50
CA CYS A 129 -11.31 14.43 -14.26
C CYS A 129 -10.93 15.30 -15.47
N GLU A 130 -9.89 14.93 -16.21
CA GLU A 130 -9.51 15.60 -17.45
C GLU A 130 -10.61 15.44 -18.53
N ASP A 131 -11.17 14.23 -18.69
CA ASP A 131 -12.24 13.98 -19.67
C ASP A 131 -13.53 14.77 -19.33
N ILE A 132 -13.89 14.84 -18.04
CA ILE A 132 -15.02 15.63 -17.56
C ILE A 132 -14.82 17.13 -17.76
N THR A 133 -13.62 17.65 -17.49
CA THR A 133 -13.37 19.11 -17.50
C THR A 133 -13.02 19.64 -18.89
N SER A 134 -12.35 18.85 -19.74
CA SER A 134 -11.84 19.30 -21.05
C SER A 134 -12.90 19.39 -22.15
N LYS A 135 -13.90 18.50 -22.18
CA LYS A 135 -14.80 18.33 -23.34
C LYS A 135 -16.03 19.24 -23.40
N GLY A 136 -16.09 20.28 -22.56
CA GLY A 136 -17.20 21.24 -22.62
C GLY A 136 -17.01 22.54 -21.87
N ASN A 137 -15.91 22.74 -21.13
CA ASN A 137 -15.66 23.92 -20.28
C ASN A 137 -16.83 24.29 -19.32
N VAL A 138 -17.72 23.34 -19.03
CA VAL A 138 -18.94 23.59 -18.25
C VAL A 138 -18.62 23.73 -16.76
N TYR A 139 -17.58 23.04 -16.28
CA TYR A 139 -17.19 23.04 -14.87
C TYR A 139 -15.68 23.28 -14.69
N PRO A 140 -15.27 24.23 -13.85
CA PRO A 140 -13.85 24.57 -13.66
C PRO A 140 -13.10 23.51 -12.84
N THR A 141 -13.80 22.68 -12.07
CA THR A 141 -13.19 21.61 -11.28
C THR A 141 -13.99 20.30 -11.38
N CYS A 142 -13.29 19.18 -11.22
CA CYS A 142 -13.90 17.84 -11.15
C CYS A 142 -14.85 17.70 -9.96
N ARG A 143 -14.58 18.43 -8.87
CA ARG A 143 -15.46 18.53 -7.70
C ARG A 143 -16.76 19.26 -8.03
N ASP A 144 -16.71 20.35 -8.80
CA ASP A 144 -17.91 21.07 -9.24
C ASP A 144 -18.72 20.27 -10.24
N ALA A 145 -18.04 19.48 -11.07
CA ALA A 145 -18.71 18.55 -11.99
C ALA A 145 -19.53 17.50 -11.21
N GLN A 146 -19.02 16.97 -10.09
CA GLN A 146 -19.77 16.04 -9.23
C GLN A 146 -21.12 16.60 -8.75
N THR A 147 -21.19 17.90 -8.45
CA THR A 147 -22.39 18.52 -7.85
C THR A 147 -23.42 18.98 -8.86
N HIS A 148 -23.01 19.25 -10.11
CA HIS A 148 -23.87 19.86 -11.13
C HIS A 148 -24.21 18.94 -12.31
N ILE A 149 -23.48 17.83 -12.50
CA ILE A 149 -23.79 16.85 -13.55
C ILE A 149 -25.12 16.16 -13.24
N LYS A 150 -26.04 16.21 -14.21
CA LYS A 150 -27.19 15.28 -14.25
C LYS A 150 -26.75 13.99 -14.89
N TRP A 151 -26.57 12.97 -14.06
CA TRP A 151 -26.19 11.64 -14.49
C TRP A 151 -27.37 10.94 -15.17
N ILE A 152 -27.20 10.47 -16.42
CA ILE A 152 -28.22 9.63 -17.07
C ILE A 152 -27.93 8.16 -16.74
N GLY A 153 -28.93 7.48 -16.17
CA GLY A 153 -28.93 6.03 -15.96
C GLY A 153 -28.34 5.53 -14.64
N ARG A 154 -27.55 6.33 -13.90
CA ARG A 154 -26.94 5.95 -12.60
C ARG A 154 -26.56 7.17 -11.75
N ASP A 155 -26.63 7.11 -10.42
CA ASP A 155 -26.31 8.21 -9.49
C ASP A 155 -24.81 8.33 -9.17
N GLY A 156 -24.14 9.35 -9.72
CA GLY A 156 -22.68 9.56 -9.58
C GLY A 156 -22.34 10.52 -8.45
N SER A 157 -23.26 10.71 -7.51
CA SER A 157 -23.06 11.58 -6.37
C SER A 157 -21.86 11.11 -5.56
N ASN A 158 -21.00 12.05 -5.15
CA ASN A 158 -19.83 11.80 -4.29
C ASN A 158 -18.69 10.96 -4.92
N PHE A 159 -18.67 10.74 -6.23
CA PHE A 159 -17.61 9.95 -6.89
C PHE A 159 -16.20 10.52 -6.63
N TYR A 160 -16.05 11.85 -6.72
CA TYR A 160 -14.79 12.55 -6.56
C TYR A 160 -14.36 12.53 -5.10
N ASP A 161 -15.27 12.79 -4.16
CA ASP A 161 -14.97 12.78 -2.73
C ASP A 161 -14.49 11.41 -2.26
N ILE A 162 -15.17 10.34 -2.68
CA ILE A 162 -14.81 8.96 -2.36
C ILE A 162 -13.46 8.59 -2.98
N THR A 163 -13.27 8.87 -4.28
CA THR A 163 -12.05 8.46 -4.98
C THR A 163 -10.85 9.27 -4.50
N ASN A 164 -11.03 10.57 -4.22
CA ASN A 164 -10.01 11.43 -3.62
C ASN A 164 -9.65 10.96 -2.21
N PHE A 165 -10.63 10.56 -1.39
CA PHE A 165 -10.35 9.95 -0.09
C PHE A 165 -9.54 8.66 -0.22
N ALA A 166 -9.91 7.76 -1.14
CA ALA A 166 -9.18 6.53 -1.41
C ALA A 166 -7.74 6.80 -1.90
N GLN A 167 -7.54 7.82 -2.71
CA GLN A 167 -6.22 8.28 -3.16
C GLN A 167 -5.37 8.74 -1.96
N CYS A 168 -5.88 9.66 -1.14
CA CYS A 168 -5.17 10.15 0.04
C CYS A 168 -4.86 9.02 1.03
N ALA A 169 -5.83 8.13 1.28
CA ALA A 169 -5.64 6.96 2.14
C ALA A 169 -4.55 6.04 1.61
N SER A 170 -4.53 5.76 0.30
CA SER A 170 -3.51 4.89 -0.31
C SER A 170 -2.10 5.47 -0.21
N TRP A 171 -1.94 6.79 -0.40
CA TRP A 171 -0.67 7.47 -0.20
C TRP A 171 -0.21 7.46 1.26
N ALA A 172 -1.12 7.71 2.21
CA ALA A 172 -0.81 7.63 3.64
C ALA A 172 -0.37 6.20 4.04
N LEU A 173 -1.10 5.18 3.56
CA LEU A 173 -0.77 3.78 3.79
C LEU A 173 0.57 3.38 3.17
N PHE A 174 0.90 3.91 1.99
CA PHE A 174 2.21 3.72 1.37
C PHE A 174 3.33 4.25 2.27
N VAL A 175 3.20 5.47 2.82
CA VAL A 175 4.21 6.05 3.74
C VAL A 175 4.35 5.22 5.02
N CYS A 176 3.23 4.75 5.59
CA CYS A 176 3.26 3.84 6.74
C CYS A 176 3.96 2.52 6.40
N SER A 177 3.65 1.91 5.26
CA SER A 177 4.25 0.66 4.79
C SER A 177 5.75 0.82 4.49
N LEU A 178 6.15 1.96 3.91
CA LEU A 178 7.54 2.29 3.64
C LEU A 178 8.34 2.43 4.94
N THR A 179 7.78 3.13 5.93
CA THR A 179 8.41 3.28 7.25
C THR A 179 8.60 1.92 7.92
N LEU A 180 7.57 1.06 7.85
CA LEU A 180 7.60 -0.31 8.37
C LEU A 180 8.68 -1.15 7.68
N SER A 181 8.70 -1.15 6.34
CA SER A 181 9.71 -1.87 5.55
C SER A 181 11.13 -1.37 5.86
N GLY A 182 11.31 -0.06 6.00
CA GLY A 182 12.59 0.54 6.38
C GLY A 182 13.07 0.03 7.74
N VAL A 183 12.21 0.06 8.77
CA VAL A 183 12.55 -0.46 10.10
C VAL A 183 12.94 -1.94 10.06
N LEU A 184 12.17 -2.78 9.36
CA LEU A 184 12.48 -4.20 9.22
C LEU A 184 13.80 -4.44 8.49
N PHE A 185 14.04 -3.71 7.39
CA PHE A 185 15.28 -3.79 6.63
C PHE A 185 16.50 -3.38 7.45
N PHE A 186 16.43 -2.26 8.17
CA PHE A 186 17.52 -1.82 9.05
C PHE A 186 17.81 -2.84 10.14
N ARG A 187 16.78 -3.47 10.71
CA ARG A 187 16.94 -4.53 11.72
C ARG A 187 17.58 -5.78 11.15
N LEU A 188 17.13 -6.24 9.99
CA LEU A 188 17.72 -7.38 9.28
C LEU A 188 19.20 -7.12 8.97
N HIS A 189 19.54 -5.92 8.52
CA HIS A 189 20.92 -5.52 8.25
C HIS A 189 21.78 -5.45 9.53
N GLN A 190 21.25 -4.87 10.62
CA GLN A 190 21.91 -4.85 11.93
C GLN A 190 22.19 -6.27 12.44
N GLU A 191 21.21 -7.17 12.31
CA GLU A 191 21.35 -8.55 12.74
C GLU A 191 22.37 -9.31 11.88
N HIS A 192 22.33 -9.16 10.56
CA HIS A 192 23.28 -9.78 9.66
C HIS A 192 24.72 -9.32 9.95
N ASN A 193 24.93 -8.02 10.15
CA ASN A 193 26.25 -7.47 10.50
C ASN A 193 26.74 -7.94 11.87
N SER A 194 25.84 -8.03 12.86
CA SER A 194 26.16 -8.55 14.19
C SER A 194 26.59 -10.02 14.12
N ARG A 195 25.84 -10.85 13.39
CA ARG A 195 26.17 -12.27 13.17
C ARG A 195 27.52 -12.42 12.44
N ARG A 196 27.74 -11.64 11.37
CA ARG A 196 29.02 -11.63 10.63
C ARG A 196 30.21 -11.32 11.53
N SER A 197 30.08 -10.34 12.43
CA SER A 197 31.13 -10.01 13.41
C SER A 197 31.42 -11.19 14.34
N SER A 198 30.38 -11.85 14.87
CA SER A 198 30.54 -13.05 15.70
C SER A 198 31.24 -14.19 14.95
N TYR A 199 30.88 -14.47 13.70
CA TYR A 199 31.56 -15.49 12.88
C TYR A 199 33.05 -15.19 12.64
N ILE A 200 33.42 -13.92 12.48
CA ILE A 200 34.83 -13.51 12.32
C ILE A 200 35.62 -13.73 13.62
N ILE A 201 35.04 -13.36 14.77
CA ILE A 201 35.68 -13.52 16.08
C ILE A 201 35.85 -15.00 16.44
N GLN A 202 34.86 -15.83 16.08
CA GLN A 202 34.80 -17.26 16.41
C GLN A 202 35.51 -18.17 15.40
N ARG A 203 36.14 -17.61 14.34
CA ARG A 203 37.01 -18.39 13.45
C ARG A 203 38.18 -18.99 14.23
N PRO A 204 38.43 -20.31 14.12
CA PRO A 204 39.56 -20.95 14.77
C PRO A 204 40.88 -20.28 14.37
N ALA A 205 41.77 -20.07 15.33
CA ALA A 205 43.04 -19.36 15.15
C ALA A 205 43.95 -19.97 14.07
N LYS A 206 43.75 -21.24 13.72
CA LYS A 206 44.51 -21.99 12.70
C LYS A 206 44.42 -21.39 11.29
N ASP A 207 43.37 -20.63 10.99
CA ASP A 207 43.19 -20.01 9.68
C ASP A 207 43.76 -18.57 9.62
N ARG A 208 44.24 -18.04 10.76
CA ARG A 208 44.78 -16.68 10.88
C ARG A 208 46.29 -16.59 10.59
N GLU A 209 46.98 -17.74 10.54
CA GLU A 209 48.45 -17.79 10.38
C GLU A 209 48.94 -17.66 8.92
N TRP A 210 48.07 -17.83 7.91
CA TRP A 210 48.50 -17.78 6.49
C TRP A 210 48.65 -16.37 5.92
N TYR A 211 48.31 -15.32 6.68
CA TYR A 211 48.47 -13.93 6.26
C TYR A 211 49.57 -13.23 7.08
N LYS A 212 50.82 -13.68 6.90
CA LYS A 212 51.97 -12.81 7.17
C LYS A 212 52.53 -12.36 5.82
N PRO A 213 52.48 -11.06 5.47
CA PRO A 213 53.24 -10.57 4.33
C PRO A 213 54.71 -10.87 4.59
N GLN A 214 55.35 -11.58 3.67
CA GLN A 214 56.80 -11.77 3.70
C GLN A 214 57.44 -10.40 3.54
N ALA A 215 57.94 -9.86 4.65
CA ALA A 215 58.80 -8.69 4.64
C ALA A 215 60.13 -9.08 3.98
N SER A 216 60.40 -8.46 2.83
CA SER A 216 61.69 -8.47 2.13
C SER A 216 62.72 -7.64 2.88
#